data_AF-A4XMD7-F1
#
_entry.id   AF-A4XMD7-F1
#
_cell.length_a   1.000
_cell.length_b   1.000
_cell.length_c   1.000
_cell.angle_alpha   90.00
_cell.angle_beta   90.00
_cell.angle_gamma   90.00
#
_symmetry.space_group_name_H-M   'P 1'
#
loop_
_entity.id
_entity.type
_entity.pdbx_description
1 polymer ?
#
loop_
_entity_poly.entity_id
_entity_poly.type
_entity_poly.pdbx_seq_one_letter_code
_entity_poly.pdbx_strand_id
1 'polypeptide(L)'
;MLQQLQLQRLYDILSACICSDGIEAEEADIVLFAIKSYKESNVDFIAAYLFHHIAKSGNNRIFTFDKKAFSKLNVEILNTD
;
A
#
# COMPACT_ATOMS: atom_id res chain seq x y z
N MET A 1 6.55 -18.73 10.51
CA MET A 1 6.78 -18.07 11.81
C MET A 1 7.85 -16.98 11.73
N LEU A 2 9.10 -17.27 11.32
CA LEU A 2 10.17 -16.27 11.26
C LEU A 2 9.88 -15.09 10.29
N GLN A 3 9.39 -15.38 9.07
CA GLN A 3 9.03 -14.35 8.08
C GLN A 3 7.89 -13.42 8.55
N GLN A 4 6.87 -13.96 9.22
CA GLN A 4 5.78 -13.14 9.79
C GLN A 4 6.29 -12.22 10.90
N LEU A 5 7.24 -12.68 11.72
CA LEU A 5 7.84 -11.86 12.77
C LEU A 5 8.67 -10.70 12.19
N GLN A 6 9.40 -10.95 11.10
CA GLN A 6 10.15 -9.92 10.38
C GLN A 6 9.23 -8.88 9.72
N LEU A 7 8.13 -9.33 9.11
CA LEU A 7 7.13 -8.47 8.50
C LEU A 7 6.44 -7.57 9.53
N GLN A 8 6.07 -8.13 10.68
CA GLN A 8 5.52 -7.38 11.81
C GLN A 8 6.50 -6.30 12.29
N ARG A 9 7.77 -6.66 12.48
CA ARG A 9 8.80 -5.71 12.91
C ARG A 9 9.02 -4.58 11.90
N LEU A 10 9.00 -4.88 10.60
CA LEU A 10 9.11 -3.87 9.55
C LEU A 10 7.93 -2.89 9.60
N TYR A 11 6.71 -3.40 9.74
CA TYR A 11 5.50 -2.57 9.90
C TYR A 11 5.62 -1.64 11.10
N ASP A 12 6.02 -2.17 12.26
CA ASP A 12 6.11 -1.40 13.50
C ASP A 12 7.17 -0.30 13.40
N ILE A 13 8.36 -0.61 12.86
CA ILE A 13 9.45 0.37 12.69
C ILE A 13 9.05 1.47 11.71
N LEU A 14 8.56 1.12 10.52
CA LEU A 14 8.22 2.12 9.51
C LEU A 14 7.06 3.01 9.96
N SER A 15 6.04 2.43 10.58
CA SER A 15 4.91 3.20 11.11
C SER A 15 5.36 4.13 12.25
N ALA A 16 6.23 3.65 13.15
CA ALA A 16 6.79 4.49 14.20
C ALA A 16 7.60 5.65 13.63
N CYS A 17 8.44 5.42 12.61
CA CYS A 17 9.21 6.47 11.96
C CYS A 17 8.32 7.53 11.29
N ILE A 18 7.29 7.11 10.54
CA ILE A 18 6.36 8.04 9.87
C ILE A 18 5.56 8.86 10.89
N CYS A 19 5.17 8.24 12.01
CA CYS A 19 4.38 8.90 13.06
C CYS A 19 5.25 9.62 14.12
N SER A 20 6.56 9.70 13.95
CA SER A 20 7.44 10.35 14.92
C SER A 20 7.34 11.87 14.87
N ASP A 21 7.41 12.51 16.04
CA ASP A 21 7.42 13.96 16.15
C ASP A 21 8.57 14.57 15.33
N GLY A 22 8.25 15.60 14.55
CA GLY A 22 9.22 16.30 13.70
C GLY A 22 9.55 15.60 12.37
N ILE A 23 8.91 14.48 12.06
CA ILE A 23 9.00 13.85 10.73
C ILE A 23 7.83 14.32 9.85
N GLU A 24 8.17 14.91 8.71
CA GLU A 24 7.23 15.20 7.63
C GLU A 24 7.39 14.15 6.53
N ALA A 25 6.45 13.21 6.47
CA ALA A 25 6.37 12.24 5.39
C ALA A 25 5.33 12.70 4.36
N GLU A 26 5.75 12.79 3.10
CA GLU A 26 4.83 13.02 1.99
C GLU A 26 3.79 11.90 1.96
N GLU A 27 2.52 12.30 1.91
CA GLU A 27 1.39 11.36 1.88
C GLU A 27 1.41 10.30 3.00
N ALA A 28 1.80 10.72 4.21
CA ALA A 28 1.93 9.85 5.38
C ALA A 28 0.75 8.89 5.59
N ASP A 29 -0.48 9.37 5.39
CA ASP A 29 -1.70 8.58 5.47
C ASP A 29 -1.73 7.43 4.45
N ILE A 30 -1.43 7.74 3.18
CA ILE A 30 -1.39 6.76 2.08
C ILE A 30 -0.29 5.73 2.35
N VAL A 31 0.90 6.17 2.76
CA VAL A 31 2.02 5.28 3.07
C VAL A 31 1.64 4.32 4.21
N LEU A 32 1.04 4.82 5.30
CA LEU A 32 0.58 3.98 6.41
C LEU A 32 -0.46 2.95 5.97
N PHE A 33 -1.43 3.34 5.13
CA PHE A 33 -2.40 2.41 4.57
C PHE A 33 -1.77 1.35 3.65
N ALA A 34 -0.75 1.73 2.88
CA ALA A 34 -0.01 0.81 2.02
C ALA A 34 0.79 -0.22 2.85
N ILE A 35 1.50 0.22 3.90
CA ILE A 35 2.23 -0.69 4.82
C ILE A 35 1.24 -1.64 5.51
N LYS A 36 0.07 -1.15 5.93
CA LYS A 36 -1.00 -1.98 6.51
C LYS A 36 -1.50 -3.03 5.51
N SER A 37 -1.77 -2.64 4.26
CA SER A 37 -2.28 -3.54 3.23
C SER A 37 -1.25 -4.60 2.82
N TYR A 38 0.02 -4.22 2.75
CA TYR A 38 1.15 -5.13 2.53
C TYR A 38 1.18 -6.22 3.62
N LYS A 39 1.02 -5.82 4.88
CA LYS A 39 1.01 -6.72 6.04
C LYS A 39 -0.23 -7.63 6.10
N GLU A 40 -1.43 -7.08 5.96
CA GLU A 40 -2.68 -7.79 6.23
C GLU A 40 -3.18 -8.61 5.03
N SER A 41 -3.00 -8.10 3.81
CA SER A 41 -3.58 -8.68 2.60
C SER A 41 -2.54 -9.38 1.70
N ASN A 42 -1.26 -9.32 2.09
CA ASN A 42 -0.14 -9.86 1.31
C ASN A 42 -0.21 -9.40 -0.16
N VAL A 43 -0.34 -8.09 -0.32
CA VAL A 43 -0.33 -7.36 -1.59
C VAL A 43 1.01 -6.67 -1.71
N ASP A 44 1.53 -6.51 -2.92
CA ASP A 44 2.74 -5.72 -3.13
C ASP A 44 2.58 -4.28 -2.60
N PHE A 45 3.62 -3.74 -1.97
CA PHE A 45 3.55 -2.42 -1.34
C PHE A 45 3.28 -1.30 -2.36
N ILE A 46 3.89 -1.35 -3.54
CA ILE A 46 3.70 -0.33 -4.58
C ILE A 46 2.27 -0.40 -5.11
N ALA A 47 1.75 -1.61 -5.33
CA ALA A 47 0.35 -1.78 -5.74
C ALA A 47 -0.63 -1.23 -4.68
N ALA A 48 -0.35 -1.48 -3.39
CA ALA A 48 -1.15 -0.93 -2.30
C ALA A 48 -1.06 0.59 -2.21
N TYR A 49 0.15 1.16 -2.36
CA TYR A 49 0.35 2.62 -2.36
C TYR A 49 -0.42 3.29 -3.49
N LEU A 50 -0.27 2.80 -4.72
CA LEU A 50 -0.99 3.34 -5.88
C LEU A 50 -2.51 3.24 -5.69
N PHE A 51 -3.00 2.13 -5.14
CA PHE A 51 -4.42 1.97 -4.81
C PHE A 51 -4.92 3.01 -3.80
N HIS A 52 -4.23 3.20 -2.68
CA HIS A 52 -4.64 4.17 -1.67
C HIS A 52 -4.51 5.62 -2.15
N HIS A 53 -3.50 5.89 -2.98
CA HIS A 53 -3.30 7.19 -3.60
C HIS A 53 -4.46 7.55 -4.54
N ILE A 54 -4.85 6.65 -5.46
CA ILE A 54 -6.00 6.91 -6.34
C ILE A 54 -7.32 6.95 -5.55
N ALA A 55 -7.46 6.11 -4.52
CA ALA A 55 -8.66 6.09 -3.68
C ALA A 55 -8.87 7.41 -2.93
N LYS A 56 -7.79 8.07 -2.49
CA LYS A 56 -7.83 9.41 -1.89
C LYS A 56 -8.43 10.47 -2.82
N SER A 57 -8.25 10.29 -4.14
CA SER A 57 -8.86 11.16 -5.16
C SER A 57 -10.31 10.80 -5.51
N GLY A 58 -10.90 9.79 -4.86
CA GLY A 58 -12.24 9.28 -5.17
C GLY A 58 -12.28 8.44 -6.44
N ASN A 59 -11.13 7.98 -6.93
CA ASN A 59 -11.00 7.14 -8.12
C ASN A 59 -10.60 5.71 -7.73
N ASN A 60 -11.01 4.73 -8.54
CA ASN A 60 -10.68 3.32 -8.35
C ASN A 60 -10.13 2.66 -9.62
N ARG A 61 -9.85 3.44 -10.66
CA ARG A 61 -9.35 2.95 -11.94
C ARG A 61 -7.84 2.94 -11.98
N ILE A 62 -7.27 1.84 -12.45
CA ILE A 62 -5.84 1.73 -12.67
C ILE A 62 -5.54 1.16 -14.06
N PHE A 63 -4.51 1.72 -14.69
CA PHE A 63 -3.91 1.16 -15.89
C PHE A 63 -2.62 0.45 -15.50
N THR A 64 -2.51 -0.85 -15.78
CA THR A 64 -1.34 -1.65 -15.39
C THR A 64 -1.12 -2.84 -16.31
N PHE A 65 0.14 -3.19 -16.54
CA PHE A 65 0.52 -4.46 -17.16
C PHE A 65 0.62 -5.60 -16.14
N ASP A 66 0.79 -5.28 -14.85
CA ASP A 66 0.82 -6.27 -13.77
C ASP A 66 -0.54 -6.39 -13.09
N LYS A 67 -1.48 -7.05 -13.77
CA LYS A 67 -2.83 -7.27 -13.24
C LYS A 67 -2.82 -8.12 -11.96
N LYS A 68 -1.80 -8.97 -11.78
CA LYS A 68 -1.72 -9.88 -10.64
C LYS A 68 -1.42 -9.13 -9.35
N ALA A 69 -0.56 -8.12 -9.38
CA ALA A 69 -0.26 -7.29 -8.22
C ALA A 69 -1.51 -6.59 -7.65
N PHE A 70 -2.48 -6.25 -8.50
CA PHE A 70 -3.71 -5.56 -8.13
C PHE A 70 -4.91 -6.49 -7.90
N SER A 71 -4.79 -7.79 -8.17
CA SER A 71 -5.90 -8.76 -8.13
C SER A 71 -6.61 -8.90 -6.77
N LYS A 72 -5.95 -8.50 -5.68
CA LYS A 72 -6.48 -8.54 -4.31
C LYS A 72 -6.99 -7.17 -3.82
N LEU A 73 -6.90 -6.14 -4.64
CA LEU A 73 -7.32 -4.78 -4.33
C LEU A 73 -8.65 -4.49 -5.03
N ASN A 74 -9.49 -3.66 -4.42
CA ASN A 74 -10.77 -3.27 -4.99
C ASN A 74 -10.58 -2.17 -6.05
N VAL A 75 -10.00 -2.53 -7.20
CA VAL A 75 -9.71 -1.63 -8.31
C VAL A 75 -10.33 -2.10 -9.62
N GLU A 76 -10.74 -1.14 -10.43
CA GLU A 76 -11.11 -1.35 -11.83
C GLU A 76 -9.83 -1.31 -12.69
N ILE A 77 -9.41 -2.46 -13.20
CA ILE A 77 -8.25 -2.52 -14.12
C ILE A 77 -8.73 -2.20 -15.54
N LEU A 78 -8.22 -1.09 -16.09
CA LEU A 78 -8.49 -0.66 -17.45
C LEU A 78 -7.68 -1.51 -18.44
N ASN A 79 -8.32 -1.93 -19.53
CA ASN A 79 -7.65 -2.56 -20.66
C ASN A 79 -7.48 -1.54 -21.78
N THR A 80 -6.40 -1.63 -22.54
CA THR A 80 -6.39 -1.11 -23.91
C THR A 80 -7.12 -2.12 -24.78
N ASP A 81 -8.22 -1.71 -25.40
CA ASP A 81 -8.80 -2.43 -26.53
C ASP A 81 -7.80 -2.52 -27.70
#